data_AF-A0A1H7ETU1-F1
#
_entry.id   AF-A0A1H7ETU1-F1
#
_cell.length_a   1.000
_cell.length_b   1.000
_cell.length_c   1.000
_cell.angle_alpha   90.00
_cell.angle_beta   90.00
_cell.angle_gamma   90.00
#
_symmetry.space_group_name_H-M   'P 1'
#
loop_
_entity.id
_entity.type
_entity.pdbx_description
1 polymer ?
#
loop_
_entity_poly.entity_id
_entity_poly.type
_entity_poly.pdbx_seq_one_letter_code
_entity_poly.pdbx_strand_id
1 'polypeptide(L)'
;MPSYSYLWDGTQSGWTLLKIRRSLRAITVVFDAQGPSRQQIQALRRTVPSLREVSAGQAVRQLWGRPSVELGEFDIPIARRLVAELERCGLRVREKVTDRTIYLPFNEICLHALIIEDARVLQQVVAQALRKRLPVRQVQT
;
A
#
# COMPACT_ATOMS: atom_id res chain seq x y z
N MET A 1 -26.87 -1.60 15.52
CA MET A 1 -25.94 -0.45 15.41
C MET A 1 -24.75 -0.84 14.56
N PRO A 2 -24.16 0.06 13.75
CA PRO A 2 -22.94 -0.25 13.01
C PRO A 2 -21.82 -0.64 13.98
N SER A 3 -21.07 -1.69 13.62
CA SER A 3 -20.00 -2.27 14.46
C SER A 3 -18.85 -1.31 14.79
N TYR A 4 -18.80 -0.10 14.22
CA TYR A 4 -17.74 0.89 14.35
C TYR A 4 -18.21 2.22 14.97
N SER A 5 -19.44 2.26 15.50
CA SER A 5 -20.02 3.50 16.04
C SER A 5 -19.22 4.09 17.21
N TYR A 6 -18.39 3.27 17.87
CA TYR A 6 -17.45 3.70 18.91
C TYR A 6 -16.26 4.51 18.35
N LEU A 7 -15.96 4.39 17.06
CA LEU A 7 -14.94 5.19 16.38
C LEU A 7 -15.52 6.49 15.85
N TRP A 8 -16.68 6.40 15.20
CA TRP A 8 -17.35 7.55 14.60
C TRP A 8 -18.84 7.24 14.37
N ASP A 9 -19.70 8.10 14.90
CA ASP A 9 -21.16 8.04 14.73
C ASP A 9 -21.71 9.27 13.97
N GLY A 10 -20.86 10.27 13.73
CA GLY A 10 -21.20 11.53 13.06
C GLY A 10 -22.08 12.47 13.89
N THR A 11 -22.13 12.32 15.21
CA THR A 11 -22.89 13.24 16.09
C THR A 11 -22.09 14.48 16.46
N GLN A 12 -20.77 14.35 16.59
CA GLN A 12 -19.88 15.47 16.87
C GLN A 12 -19.78 16.42 15.65
N SER A 13 -19.78 17.73 15.90
CA SER A 13 -19.59 18.74 14.85
C SER A 13 -18.13 18.84 14.39
N GLY A 14 -17.91 19.42 13.20
CA GLY A 14 -16.58 19.73 12.68
C GLY A 14 -15.94 18.63 11.82
N TRP A 15 -16.59 17.49 11.63
CA TRP A 15 -16.06 16.43 10.76
C TRP A 15 -16.12 16.80 9.27
N THR A 16 -15.00 16.58 8.60
CA THR A 16 -14.81 16.67 7.15
C THR A 16 -14.10 15.40 6.67
N LEU A 17 -14.20 15.11 5.38
CA LEU A 17 -13.39 14.09 4.72
C LEU A 17 -12.29 14.75 3.90
N LEU A 18 -11.04 14.52 4.28
CA LEU A 18 -9.90 14.89 3.47
C LEU A 18 -9.74 13.87 2.35
N LYS A 19 -9.96 14.31 1.10
CA LYS A 19 -9.73 13.54 -0.11
C LYS A 19 -8.29 13.73 -0.55
N ILE A 20 -7.51 12.66 -0.44
CA ILE A 20 -6.09 12.65 -0.78
C ILE A 20 -5.92 11.77 -2.02
N ARG A 21 -5.30 12.32 -3.06
CA ARG A 21 -4.88 11.55 -4.22
C ARG A 21 -3.45 11.06 -3.98
N ARG A 22 -3.23 9.76 -4.09
CA ARG A 22 -1.91 9.16 -3.99
C ARG A 22 -1.62 8.37 -5.25
N SER A 23 -0.48 8.63 -5.85
CA SER A 23 0.07 7.79 -6.91
C SER A 23 0.98 6.76 -6.26
N LEU A 24 0.66 5.49 -6.45
CA LEU A 24 1.46 4.36 -6.00
C LEU A 24 2.11 3.70 -7.21
N ARG A 25 3.23 3.02 -6.98
CA ARG A 25 3.89 2.17 -7.97
C ARG A 25 3.84 0.73 -7.50
N ALA A 26 3.15 -0.11 -8.27
CA ALA A 26 3.23 -1.56 -8.14
C ALA A 26 4.53 -2.04 -8.76
N ILE A 27 5.30 -2.83 -8.01
CA ILE A 27 6.60 -3.35 -8.43
C ILE A 27 6.49 -4.87 -8.62
N THR A 28 6.87 -5.33 -9.81
CA THR A 28 7.01 -6.75 -10.13
C THR A 28 8.44 -7.05 -10.55
N VAL A 29 9.07 -8.06 -9.95
CA VAL A 29 10.35 -8.58 -10.45
C VAL A 29 10.06 -9.70 -11.44
N VAL A 30 10.69 -9.64 -12.60
CA VAL A 30 10.49 -10.58 -13.71
C VAL A 30 11.74 -11.42 -13.88
N PHE A 31 11.55 -12.71 -14.09
CA PHE A 31 12.61 -13.68 -14.34
C PHE A 31 12.49 -14.22 -15.76
N ASP A 32 13.48 -15.00 -16.19
CA ASP A 32 13.40 -15.72 -17.45
C ASP A 32 12.40 -16.90 -17.36
N ALA A 33 12.09 -17.54 -18.49
CA ALA A 33 11.07 -18.60 -18.55
C ALA A 33 11.34 -19.80 -17.61
N GLN A 34 12.59 -20.01 -17.22
CA GLN A 34 13.00 -21.06 -16.28
C GLN A 34 12.83 -20.66 -14.81
N GLY A 35 12.38 -19.43 -14.54
CA GLY A 35 12.25 -18.85 -13.22
C GLY A 35 13.54 -18.20 -12.70
N PRO A 36 13.58 -17.85 -11.40
CA PRO A 36 14.70 -17.12 -10.82
C PRO A 36 15.93 -18.00 -10.61
N SER A 37 17.12 -17.45 -10.89
CA SER A 37 18.39 -18.07 -10.51
C SER A 37 18.60 -18.03 -8.99
N ARG A 38 19.48 -18.88 -8.45
CA ARG A 38 19.85 -18.85 -7.03
C ARG A 38 20.40 -17.48 -6.60
N GLN A 39 21.15 -16.81 -7.47
CA GLN A 39 21.67 -15.46 -7.22
C GLN A 39 20.54 -14.43 -7.14
N GLN A 40 19.55 -14.53 -8.03
CA GLN A 40 18.38 -13.65 -8.02
C GLN A 40 17.51 -13.86 -6.77
N ILE A 41 17.33 -15.11 -6.32
CA ILE A 41 16.65 -15.41 -5.06
C ILE A 41 17.40 -14.79 -3.88
N GLN A 42 18.73 -14.91 -3.84
CA GLN A 42 19.53 -14.27 -2.78
C GLN A 42 19.45 -12.74 -2.82
N ALA A 43 19.50 -12.13 -4.01
CA ALA A 43 19.33 -10.69 -4.18
C ALA A 43 17.99 -10.21 -3.65
N LEU A 44 16.89 -10.91 -3.97
CA LEU A 44 15.55 -10.61 -3.48
C LEU A 44 15.45 -10.70 -1.96
N ARG A 45 16.01 -11.75 -1.35
CA ARG A 45 16.03 -11.87 0.11
C ARG A 45 16.81 -10.75 0.81
N ARG A 46 17.83 -10.19 0.14
CA ARG A 46 18.59 -9.06 0.69
C ARG A 46 17.84 -7.74 0.56
N THR A 47 17.06 -7.56 -0.49
CA THR A 47 16.40 -6.28 -0.82
C THR A 47 14.97 -6.18 -0.31
N VAL A 48 14.24 -7.30 -0.22
CA VAL A 48 12.81 -7.32 0.14
C VAL A 48 12.65 -7.85 1.57
N PRO A 49 12.17 -7.02 2.52
CA PRO A 49 12.05 -7.42 3.93
C PRO A 49 11.23 -8.70 4.16
N SER A 50 10.08 -8.84 3.49
CA SER A 50 9.22 -10.02 3.63
C SER A 50 9.90 -11.34 3.20
N LEU A 51 10.85 -11.27 2.26
CA LEU A 51 11.64 -12.44 1.82
C LEU A 51 12.88 -12.66 2.69
N ARG A 52 13.32 -11.64 3.43
CA ARG A 52 14.43 -11.73 4.37
C ARG A 52 14.04 -12.53 5.61
N GLU A 53 12.81 -12.35 6.07
CA GLU A 53 12.26 -12.95 7.29
C GLU A 53 12.01 -14.46 7.16
N VAL A 54 11.83 -14.97 5.94
CA VAL A 54 11.67 -16.40 5.68
C VAL A 54 13.02 -17.09 5.49
N SER A 55 13.07 -18.39 5.83
CA SER A 55 14.28 -19.20 5.61
C SER A 55 14.64 -19.29 4.13
N ALA A 56 15.91 -19.56 3.83
CA ALA A 56 16.38 -19.69 2.44
C ALA A 56 15.58 -20.75 1.66
N GLY A 57 15.27 -21.89 2.30
CA GLY A 57 14.47 -22.95 1.70
C GLY A 57 13.04 -22.53 1.41
N GLN A 58 12.41 -21.75 2.29
CA GLN A 58 11.08 -21.20 2.05
C GLN A 58 11.07 -20.18 0.93
N ALA A 59 12.04 -19.26 0.88
CA ALA A 59 12.16 -18.30 -0.21
C ALA A 59 12.35 -19.01 -1.56
N VAL A 60 13.19 -20.05 -1.63
CA VAL A 60 13.33 -20.88 -2.83
C VAL A 60 11.98 -21.49 -3.20
N ARG A 61 11.28 -22.17 -2.27
CA ARG A 61 9.97 -22.77 -2.56
C ARG A 61 8.91 -21.75 -3.03
N GLN A 62 8.93 -20.53 -2.48
CA GLN A 62 7.99 -19.48 -2.86
C GLN A 62 8.27 -18.90 -4.25
N LEU A 63 9.53 -18.90 -4.70
CA LEU A 63 9.96 -18.21 -5.92
C LEU A 63 10.28 -19.16 -7.08
N TRP A 64 10.62 -20.42 -6.80
CA TRP A 64 11.07 -21.39 -7.80
C TRP A 64 10.00 -21.66 -8.86
N GLY A 65 10.41 -21.66 -10.13
CA GLY A 65 9.53 -21.86 -11.28
C GLY A 65 8.53 -20.73 -11.53
N ARG A 66 8.54 -19.64 -10.74
CA ARG A 66 7.69 -18.49 -11.02
C ARG A 66 8.36 -17.58 -12.04
N PRO A 67 7.66 -17.13 -13.10
CA PRO A 67 8.21 -16.19 -14.08
C PRO A 67 8.28 -14.75 -13.53
N SER A 68 7.56 -14.48 -12.44
CA SER A 68 7.57 -13.17 -11.79
C SER A 68 7.13 -13.24 -10.34
N VAL A 69 7.48 -12.22 -9.57
CA VAL A 69 6.99 -12.01 -8.20
C VAL A 69 6.55 -10.56 -8.02
N GLU A 70 5.36 -10.37 -7.48
CA GLU A 70 4.85 -9.06 -7.08
C GLU A 70 5.36 -8.71 -5.69
N LEU A 71 5.98 -7.53 -5.56
CA LEU A 71 6.52 -7.05 -4.28
C LEU A 71 5.51 -6.18 -3.52
N GLY A 72 4.42 -5.78 -4.18
CA GLY A 72 3.40 -4.89 -3.64
C GLY A 72 3.44 -3.50 -4.27
N GLU A 73 2.72 -2.58 -3.63
CA GLU A 73 2.59 -1.18 -4.03
C GLU A 73 3.31 -0.27 -3.03
N PHE A 74 4.01 0.73 -3.56
CA PHE A 74 4.82 1.63 -2.76
C PHE A 74 4.57 3.09 -3.19
N ASP A 75 4.72 4.02 -2.24
CA ASP A 75 4.78 5.45 -2.56
C ASP A 75 5.97 5.72 -3.51
N ILE A 76 5.82 6.67 -4.45
CA ILE A 76 6.77 6.91 -5.55
C ILE A 76 8.25 7.03 -5.07
N PRO A 77 8.58 7.80 -4.01
CA PRO A 77 9.97 7.92 -3.58
C PRO A 77 10.58 6.59 -3.09
N ILE A 78 9.78 5.78 -2.38
CA ILE A 78 10.18 4.47 -1.89
C ILE A 78 10.32 3.50 -3.07
N ALA A 79 9.35 3.51 -3.97
CA ALA A 79 9.35 2.69 -5.18
C ALA A 79 10.61 2.93 -6.02
N ARG A 80 10.97 4.20 -6.29
CA ARG A 80 12.18 4.55 -7.06
C ARG A 80 13.45 3.99 -6.41
N ARG A 81 13.58 4.10 -5.09
CA ARG A 81 14.74 3.57 -4.36
C ARG A 81 14.81 2.05 -4.44
N LEU A 82 13.67 1.38 -4.29
CA LEU A 82 13.58 -0.07 -4.36
C LEU A 82 13.91 -0.59 -5.77
N VAL A 83 13.35 0.02 -6.82
CA VAL A 83 13.65 -0.34 -8.22
C VAL A 83 15.14 -0.20 -8.50
N ALA A 84 15.74 0.94 -8.17
CA ALA A 84 17.17 1.17 -8.37
C ALA A 84 18.04 0.12 -7.66
N GLU A 85 17.67 -0.27 -6.44
CA GLU A 85 18.41 -1.28 -5.68
C GLU A 85 18.27 -2.69 -6.28
N LEU A 86 17.07 -3.05 -6.76
CA LEU A 86 16.81 -4.33 -7.42
C LEU A 86 17.58 -4.43 -8.74
N GLU A 87 17.55 -3.37 -9.56
CA GLU A 87 18.28 -3.29 -10.83
C GLU A 87 19.80 -3.33 -10.63
N ARG A 88 20.32 -2.66 -9.58
CA ARG A 88 21.73 -2.75 -9.17
C ARG A 88 22.16 -4.18 -8.83
N CYS A 89 21.23 -5.00 -8.37
CA CYS A 89 21.44 -6.42 -8.10
C CYS A 89 21.22 -7.32 -9.34
N GLY A 90 21.03 -6.75 -10.53
CA GLY A 90 20.84 -7.47 -11.79
C GLY A 90 19.44 -8.07 -11.97
N LEU A 91 18.45 -7.58 -11.22
CA LEU A 91 17.06 -8.01 -11.37
C LEU A 91 16.33 -7.16 -12.41
N ARG A 92 15.49 -7.78 -13.23
CA ARG A 92 14.60 -7.06 -14.14
C ARG A 92 13.32 -6.70 -13.41
N VAL A 93 12.95 -5.41 -13.47
CA VAL A 93 11.78 -4.89 -12.77
C VAL A 93 10.78 -4.35 -13.77
N ARG A 94 9.49 -4.61 -13.53
CA ARG A 94 8.37 -4.01 -14.22
C ARG A 94 7.60 -3.16 -13.22
N GLU A 95 7.31 -1.93 -13.62
CA GLU A 95 6.55 -0.97 -12.83
C GLU A 95 5.18 -0.73 -13.44
N LYS A 96 4.18 -0.55 -12.58
CA LYS A 96 2.86 -0.04 -12.97
C LYS A 96 2.46 1.07 -12.02
N VAL A 97 2.15 2.24 -12.56
CA VAL A 97 1.61 3.35 -11.76
C VAL A 97 0.12 3.15 -11.57
N THR A 98 -0.34 3.30 -10.33
CA THR A 98 -1.75 3.23 -9.95
C THR A 98 -2.10 4.47 -9.14
N ASP A 99 -3.08 5.23 -9.61
CA ASP A 99 -3.62 6.36 -8.86
C ASP A 99 -4.75 5.87 -7.94
N ARG A 100 -4.65 6.20 -6.65
CA ARG A 100 -5.67 5.89 -5.65
C ARG A 100 -6.15 7.17 -5.00
N THR A 101 -7.45 7.23 -4.76
CA THR A 101 -8.05 8.24 -3.88
C THR A 101 -8.31 7.61 -2.54
N ILE A 102 -7.78 8.19 -1.48
CA ILE A 102 -8.08 7.81 -0.10
C ILE A 102 -8.85 8.95 0.58
N TYR A 103 -9.66 8.60 1.56
CA TYR A 103 -10.39 9.55 2.39
C TYR A 103 -9.95 9.39 3.83
N LEU A 104 -9.67 10.51 4.49
CA LEU A 104 -9.30 10.57 5.89
C LEU A 104 -10.32 11.43 6.64
N PRO A 105 -11.07 10.87 7.61
CA PRO A 105 -11.92 11.68 8.47
C PRO A 105 -11.06 12.60 9.34
N PHE A 106 -11.39 13.88 9.32
CA PHE A 106 -10.68 14.92 10.05
C PHE A 106 -11.70 15.83 10.73
N ASN A 107 -11.44 16.19 11.97
CA ASN A 107 -12.26 17.16 12.69
C ASN A 107 -11.59 18.52 12.64
N GLU A 108 -12.17 19.47 11.90
CA GLU A 108 -11.62 20.82 11.70
C GLU A 108 -11.69 21.70 12.96
N ILE A 109 -12.55 21.38 13.93
CA ILE A 109 -12.68 22.15 15.17
C ILE A 109 -11.58 21.78 16.15
N CYS A 110 -11.36 20.48 16.38
CA CYS A 110 -10.33 20.02 17.32
C CYS A 110 -9.00 19.66 16.65
N LEU A 111 -8.89 19.77 15.32
CA LEU A 111 -7.69 19.50 14.52
C LEU A 111 -7.16 18.05 14.63
N HIS A 112 -8.06 17.07 14.82
CA HIS A 112 -7.69 15.67 14.94
C HIS A 112 -8.07 14.87 13.69
N ALA A 113 -7.18 13.97 13.27
CA ALA A 113 -7.47 12.96 12.26
C ALA A 113 -7.89 11.65 12.94
N LEU A 114 -8.92 10.99 12.41
CA LEU A 114 -9.29 9.64 12.83
C LEU A 114 -8.55 8.62 11.97
N ILE A 115 -7.55 7.95 12.57
CA ILE A 115 -6.79 6.89 11.93
C ILE A 115 -7.47 5.55 12.19
N ILE A 116 -7.85 4.86 11.12
CA ILE A 116 -8.45 3.53 11.17
C ILE A 116 -7.56 2.60 10.36
N GLU A 117 -6.88 1.68 11.04
CA GLU A 117 -5.93 0.74 10.42
C GLU A 117 -6.62 -0.39 9.66
N ASP A 118 -7.81 -0.82 10.11
CA ASP A 118 -8.62 -1.78 9.38
C ASP A 118 -9.27 -1.11 8.16
N ALA A 119 -8.79 -1.50 6.97
CA ALA A 119 -9.25 -0.95 5.71
C ALA A 119 -10.75 -1.16 5.44
N ARG A 120 -11.34 -2.27 5.91
CA ARG A 120 -12.77 -2.55 5.73
C ARG A 120 -13.59 -1.63 6.63
N VAL A 121 -13.16 -1.42 7.87
CA VAL A 121 -13.79 -0.49 8.80
C VAL A 121 -13.70 0.94 8.27
N LEU A 122 -12.53 1.36 7.79
CA LEU A 122 -12.35 2.69 7.19
C LEU A 122 -13.30 2.91 6.00
N GLN A 123 -13.42 1.92 5.10
CA GLN A 123 -14.35 2.01 3.98
C GLN A 123 -15.81 2.17 4.43
N GLN A 124 -16.22 1.49 5.49
CA GLN A 124 -17.57 1.62 6.04
C GLN A 124 -17.80 3.00 6.65
N VAL A 125 -16.85 3.52 7.44
CA VAL A 125 -16.91 4.86 8.03
C VAL A 125 -16.98 5.94 6.94
N VAL A 126 -16.11 5.88 5.94
CA VAL A 126 -16.10 6.82 4.81
C VAL A 126 -17.41 6.76 4.03
N ALA A 127 -17.91 5.56 3.73
CA ALA A 127 -19.19 5.40 3.04
C ALA A 127 -20.35 6.02 3.82
N GLN A 128 -20.38 5.83 5.15
CA GLN A 128 -21.38 6.46 6.00
C GLN A 128 -21.22 7.98 6.07
N ALA A 129 -19.99 8.49 6.19
CA ALA A 129 -19.70 9.93 6.17
C ALA A 129 -20.17 10.60 4.87
N LEU A 130 -19.91 9.97 3.73
CA LEU A 130 -20.42 10.44 2.43
C LEU A 130 -21.95 10.42 2.36
N ARG A 131 -22.60 9.36 2.87
CA ARG A 131 -24.08 9.29 2.96
C ARG A 131 -24.66 10.38 3.85
N LYS A 132 -23.97 10.72 4.95
CA LYS A 132 -24.31 11.83 5.84
C LYS A 132 -23.94 13.21 5.27
N ARG A 133 -23.43 13.27 4.02
CA ARG A 133 -23.05 14.50 3.30
C ARG A 133 -22.03 15.35 4.05
N LEU A 134 -21.09 14.70 4.74
CA LEU A 134 -19.97 15.43 5.32
C LEU A 134 -19.22 16.20 4.23
N PRO A 135 -18.73 17.42 4.51
CA PRO A 135 -17.90 18.17 3.58
C PRO A 135 -16.68 17.33 3.14
N VAL A 136 -16.29 17.50 1.88
CA VAL A 136 -15.10 16.84 1.32
C VAL A 136 -14.11 17.93 0.91
N ARG A 137 -12.89 17.88 1.45
CA ARG A 137 -11.81 18.81 1.11
C ARG A 137 -10.73 18.08 0.33
N GLN A 138 -10.31 18.62 -0.79
CA GLN A 138 -9.19 18.06 -1.53
C GLN A 138 -7.88 18.56 -0.93
N VAL A 139 -6.99 17.63 -0.59
CA VAL A 139 -5.63 17.95 -0.16
C VAL A 139 -4.70 17.74 -1.36
N GLN A 140 -3.89 18.77 -1.66
CA GLN A 140 -2.79 18.65 -2.61
C GLN A 140 -1.56 18.14 -1.81
N THR A 141 -1.07 16.96 -2.18
CA THR A 141 0.16 16.36 -1.64
C THR A 141 1.24 16.35 -2.71
#